data_AF-A0A820M6J1-F1
#
_entry.id   AF-A0A820M6J1-F1
#
_cell.length_a   1.000
_cell.length_b   1.000
_cell.length_c   1.000
_cell.angle_alpha   90.00
_cell.angle_beta   90.00
_cell.angle_gamma   90.00
#
_symmetry.space_group_name_H-M   'P 1'
#
loop_
_entity.id
_entity.type
_entity.pdbx_description
1 polymer ?
#
loop_
_entity_poly.entity_id
_entity_poly.type
_entity_poly.pdbx_seq_one_letter_code
_entity_poly.pdbx_strand_id
1 'polypeptide(L)'
;MSTTNHSTDEQVRVLVLNEGEDKSEELYRLKKGWILQIKLSANLSWRKVRIFTNACLNEEDQFERNSYHELKWIYPSSGRYDDSDRYVVLSCCKSGSFHYFFTIDRTTIKENRNGQGYFHIEPYLIWPDGSGEVLEQEYITCQSVLSKSLGPLSEWSSRIEVGRHSGYNMIHFTPVQCLSNVSNSSYSVSDHHKLNTKFEGTYEQMKILIDTMTKQWRILSITDLVYNHVANDCALLRDHPEAAYNLINSPHLKPAVLVDSILMQFTRDASEGKLLSKGIPDEIKEHHLQLIRHYLLNEIFPQYCLWEYYICDTNKLVELFNKKLSLLNNCPDKPLYYNENLIEINHGKYLRMKSFVDLDLAEKIYFFKREYLSTNEQWINAACDALRSRLHFLNHIKCEKLNENLNRAIDNSIASCRYHFFSYDGPKYKKLCLPSTPFVGNYFYYPNGEF
;
A
#
# COMPACT_ATOMS: atom_id res chain seq x y z
N MET A 1 29.29 -22.86 40.46
CA MET A 1 28.32 -21.81 40.81
C MET A 1 28.99 -20.47 40.58
N SER A 2 28.84 -19.93 39.38
CA SER A 2 29.25 -18.57 39.03
C SER A 2 27.97 -17.88 38.59
N THR A 3 27.35 -17.15 39.50
CA THR A 3 26.25 -16.24 39.18
C THR A 3 26.86 -15.06 38.46
N THR A 4 26.82 -15.08 37.12
CA THR A 4 27.04 -13.90 36.30
C THR A 4 25.89 -12.94 36.55
N ASN A 5 26.07 -12.05 37.52
CA ASN A 5 25.35 -10.79 37.59
C ASN A 5 25.65 -10.05 36.28
N HIS A 6 24.79 -10.17 35.28
CA HIS A 6 24.66 -9.11 34.30
C HIS A 6 24.14 -7.91 35.09
N SER A 7 25.03 -6.94 35.33
CA SER A 7 24.60 -5.60 35.67
C SER A 7 23.71 -5.12 34.52
N THR A 8 22.40 -5.25 34.70
CA THR A 8 21.46 -4.35 34.05
C THR A 8 21.82 -2.97 34.58
N ASP A 9 22.78 -2.30 33.94
CA ASP A 9 23.07 -0.91 34.22
C ASP A 9 21.77 -0.17 33.90
N GLU A 10 21.01 0.11 34.96
CA GLU A 10 19.76 0.84 34.93
C GLU A 10 20.08 2.22 34.37
N GLN A 11 19.88 2.37 33.07
CA GLN A 11 20.30 3.56 32.37
C GLN A 11 19.11 4.49 32.19
N VAL A 12 19.27 5.72 32.65
CA VAL A 12 18.27 6.77 32.44
C VAL A 12 18.53 7.45 31.10
N ARG A 13 17.50 7.50 30.25
CA ARG A 13 17.47 8.25 28.99
C ARG A 13 16.49 9.38 29.11
N VAL A 14 16.91 10.58 28.72
CA VAL A 14 16.08 11.78 28.83
C VAL A 14 15.49 12.12 27.47
N LEU A 15 14.16 12.28 27.44
CA LEU A 15 13.42 12.83 26.31
C LEU A 15 12.86 14.18 26.72
N VAL A 16 13.23 15.24 26.00
CA VAL A 16 12.77 16.61 26.28
C VAL A 16 11.65 16.98 25.32
N LEU A 17 10.50 17.38 25.87
CA LEU A 17 9.31 17.77 25.12
C LEU A 17 9.35 19.25 24.74
N ASN A 18 9.01 19.57 23.50
CA ASN A 18 8.91 20.95 22.98
C ASN A 18 7.50 21.22 22.46
N GLU A 19 6.94 22.40 22.75
CA GLU A 19 5.61 22.80 22.29
C GLU A 19 5.55 22.76 20.75
N GLY A 20 4.56 22.08 20.20
CA GLY A 20 4.37 21.92 18.75
C GLY A 20 5.25 20.85 18.12
N GLU A 21 6.00 20.03 18.88
CA GLU A 21 6.86 19.01 18.28
C GLU A 21 6.05 17.88 17.62
N ASP A 22 6.46 17.49 16.41
CA ASP A 22 6.02 16.24 15.78
C ASP A 22 7.24 15.41 15.42
N LYS A 23 7.55 14.46 16.30
CA LYS A 23 8.65 13.50 16.16
C LYS A 23 8.15 12.15 15.66
N SER A 24 7.08 12.13 14.86
CA SER A 24 6.52 10.88 14.33
C SER A 24 7.45 10.14 13.38
N GLU A 25 8.36 10.87 12.72
CA GLU A 25 9.35 10.33 11.79
C GLU A 25 10.76 10.18 12.42
N GLU A 26 10.94 10.58 13.68
CA GLU A 26 12.22 10.47 14.38
C GLU A 26 12.34 9.14 15.11
N LEU A 27 13.48 8.46 14.93
CA LEU A 27 13.75 7.20 15.59
C LEU A 27 14.46 7.42 16.94
N TYR A 28 13.71 7.31 18.04
CA TYR A 28 14.25 7.34 19.39
C TYR A 28 14.41 5.91 19.94
N ARG A 29 15.64 5.40 20.03
CA ARG A 29 15.93 4.01 20.44
C ARG A 29 16.23 3.89 21.94
N LEU A 30 15.67 2.85 22.54
CA LEU A 30 15.80 2.48 23.94
C LEU A 30 16.08 0.98 24.02
N LYS A 31 16.79 0.54 25.06
CA LYS A 31 16.92 -0.89 25.38
C LYS A 31 15.93 -1.27 26.48
N LYS A 32 15.50 -2.54 26.49
CA LYS A 32 14.71 -3.09 27.59
C LYS A 32 15.48 -2.91 28.91
N GLY A 33 14.79 -2.70 30.02
CA GLY A 33 15.40 -2.43 31.33
C GLY A 33 15.91 -1.00 31.55
N TRP A 34 15.97 -0.14 30.52
CA TRP A 34 16.25 1.28 30.70
C TRP A 34 15.06 2.04 31.29
N ILE A 35 15.34 3.22 31.83
CA ILE A 35 14.33 4.18 32.26
C ILE A 35 14.27 5.33 31.24
N LEU A 36 13.09 5.55 30.68
CA LEU A 36 12.80 6.77 29.92
C LEU A 36 12.28 7.84 30.88
N GLN A 37 13.07 8.89 31.08
CA GLN A 37 12.69 10.08 31.81
C GLN A 37 12.24 11.16 30.82
N ILE A 38 10.98 11.58 30.90
CA ILE A 38 10.45 12.63 30.02
C ILE A 38 10.40 13.94 30.80
N LYS A 39 11.03 14.98 30.24
CA LYS A 39 11.14 16.33 30.81
C LYS A 39 10.52 17.37 29.89
N LEU A 40 10.14 18.51 30.47
CA LEU A 40 9.66 19.65 29.72
C LEU A 40 10.82 20.54 29.31
N SER A 41 10.77 21.10 28.10
CA SER A 41 11.59 22.25 27.73
C SER A 41 11.22 23.50 28.54
N ALA A 42 12.08 24.52 28.50
CA ALA A 42 11.85 25.78 29.19
C ALA A 42 10.52 26.47 28.79
N ASN A 43 10.06 26.29 27.55
CA ASN A 43 8.81 26.89 27.07
C ASN A 43 7.55 26.17 27.58
N LEU A 44 7.68 24.91 27.99
CA LEU A 44 6.58 24.12 28.55
C LEU A 44 6.58 24.08 30.09
N SER A 45 7.65 24.50 30.76
CA SER A 45 7.82 24.37 32.21
C SER A 45 6.67 25.00 33.02
N TRP A 46 6.18 26.16 32.58
CA TRP A 46 5.08 26.90 33.23
C TRP A 46 3.68 26.42 32.81
N ARG A 47 3.58 25.53 31.82
CA ARG A 47 2.31 24.98 31.33
C ARG A 47 1.86 23.79 32.17
N LYS A 48 0.56 23.48 32.16
CA LYS A 48 0.02 22.25 32.78
C LYS A 48 -0.02 21.13 31.76
N VAL A 49 1.11 20.46 31.61
CA VAL A 49 1.29 19.40 30.60
C VAL A 49 0.79 18.05 31.13
N ARG A 50 0.03 17.32 30.34
CA ARG A 50 -0.34 15.91 30.57
C ARG A 50 0.29 15.04 29.50
N ILE A 51 0.92 13.94 29.87
CA ILE A 51 1.68 13.07 28.95
C ILE A 51 1.01 11.70 28.91
N PHE A 52 0.82 11.18 27.71
CA PHE A 52 0.15 9.91 27.46
C PHE A 52 1.02 9.01 26.59
N THR A 53 1.02 7.72 26.86
CA THR A 53 1.73 6.72 26.03
C THR A 53 0.94 5.42 25.94
N ASN A 54 1.07 4.71 24.82
CA ASN A 54 0.53 3.35 24.66
C ASN A 54 1.56 2.26 25.06
N ALA A 55 2.69 2.64 25.65
CA ALA A 55 3.65 1.69 26.18
C ALA A 55 3.07 0.90 27.35
N CYS A 56 3.40 -0.40 27.39
CA CYS A 56 3.13 -1.25 28.54
C CYS A 56 3.88 -0.70 29.76
N LEU A 57 3.21 -0.65 30.91
CA LEU A 57 3.79 -0.17 32.16
C LEU A 57 4.46 -1.31 32.93
N ASN A 58 3.95 -2.54 32.76
CA ASN A 58 4.47 -3.77 33.37
C ASN A 58 4.74 -4.85 32.33
N GLU A 59 5.55 -5.85 32.69
CA GLU A 59 5.86 -7.00 31.82
C GLU A 59 4.64 -7.91 31.56
N GLU A 60 3.60 -7.84 32.38
CA GLU A 60 2.38 -8.65 32.19
C GLU A 60 1.35 -7.97 31.26
N ASP A 61 1.44 -6.64 31.09
CA ASP A 61 0.44 -5.86 30.34
C ASP A 61 0.36 -6.28 28.88
N GLN A 62 -0.84 -6.50 28.34
CA GLN A 62 -0.99 -6.72 26.90
C GLN A 62 -0.91 -5.39 26.15
N PHE A 63 -0.17 -5.35 25.05
CA PHE A 63 -0.04 -4.14 24.25
C PHE A 63 -1.29 -3.91 23.41
N GLU A 64 -1.90 -2.74 23.55
CA GLU A 64 -3.01 -2.27 22.71
C GLU A 64 -2.65 -0.93 22.06
N ARG A 65 -2.49 -0.92 20.73
CA ARG A 65 -1.98 0.23 19.97
C ARG A 65 -2.74 1.55 20.22
N ASN A 66 -4.05 1.47 20.45
CA ASN A 66 -4.93 2.62 20.59
C ASN A 66 -5.32 2.93 22.04
N SER A 67 -4.80 2.18 23.00
CA SER A 67 -5.01 2.43 24.43
C SER A 67 -3.85 3.25 24.97
N TYR A 68 -4.15 4.31 25.72
CA TYR A 68 -3.12 5.23 26.24
C TYR A 68 -3.25 5.37 27.75
N HIS A 69 -2.11 5.38 28.42
CA HIS A 69 -1.98 5.60 29.85
C HIS A 69 -1.39 6.99 30.10
N GLU A 70 -1.98 7.73 31.02
CA GLU A 70 -1.42 8.99 31.50
C GLU A 70 -0.26 8.72 32.47
N LEU A 71 0.87 9.35 32.21
CA LEU A 71 2.05 9.25 33.06
C LEU A 71 1.96 10.26 34.22
N LYS A 72 2.33 9.82 35.42
CA LYS A 72 2.27 10.62 36.64
C LYS A 72 3.56 11.43 36.82
N TRP A 73 3.39 12.73 37.09
CA TRP A 73 4.50 13.63 37.41
C TRP A 73 5.14 13.28 38.76
N ILE A 74 6.47 13.29 38.77
CA ILE A 74 7.33 13.20 39.95
C ILE A 74 7.92 14.58 40.20
N TYR A 75 7.88 15.03 41.45
CA TYR A 75 8.36 16.34 41.91
C TYR A 75 9.47 16.11 42.94
N PRO A 76 10.76 16.12 42.53
CA PRO A 76 11.88 15.87 43.44
C PRO A 76 12.08 16.98 44.46
N SER A 77 11.86 18.24 44.05
CA SER A 77 11.98 19.40 44.92
C SER A 77 10.89 19.43 45.99
N SER A 78 11.30 19.60 47.25
CA SER A 78 10.42 19.70 48.42
C SER A 78 9.86 21.12 48.64
N GLY A 79 10.29 22.08 47.83
CA GLY A 79 9.79 23.45 47.83
C GLY A 79 8.37 23.53 47.29
N ARG A 80 7.45 24.12 48.05
CA ARG A 80 6.02 24.21 47.71
C ARG A 80 5.71 24.96 46.39
N TYR A 81 6.68 25.67 45.83
CA TYR A 81 6.54 26.55 44.67
C TYR A 81 7.59 26.32 43.56
N ASP A 82 8.48 25.33 43.72
CA ASP A 82 9.47 24.99 42.69
C ASP A 82 9.10 23.64 42.05
N ASP A 83 8.57 23.70 40.83
CA ASP A 83 8.22 22.55 40.01
C ASP A 83 9.10 22.42 38.76
N SER A 84 10.23 23.15 38.72
CA SER A 84 11.08 23.27 37.54
C SER A 84 11.84 21.99 37.18
N ASP A 85 12.04 21.10 38.15
CA ASP A 85 12.76 19.83 38.01
C ASP A 85 11.83 18.61 37.82
N ARG A 86 10.52 18.83 37.66
CA ARG A 86 9.56 17.74 37.52
C ARG A 86 9.80 16.92 36.25
N TYR A 87 9.52 15.63 36.34
CA TYR A 87 9.62 14.69 35.21
C TYR A 87 8.59 13.58 35.33
N VAL A 88 8.37 12.85 34.24
CA VAL A 88 7.68 11.55 34.28
C VAL A 88 8.66 10.44 33.96
N VAL A 89 8.36 9.24 34.46
CA VAL A 89 9.19 8.04 34.27
C VAL A 89 8.36 6.97 33.58
N LEU A 90 9.00 6.28 32.64
CA LEU A 90 8.51 5.05 32.05
C LEU A 90 9.64 4.01 32.09
N SER A 91 9.38 2.88 32.71
CA SER A 91 10.29 1.73 32.67
C SER A 91 10.14 0.99 31.35
N CYS A 92 11.24 0.74 30.65
CA CYS A 92 11.23 0.06 29.36
C CYS A 92 11.09 -1.46 29.55
N CYS A 93 9.90 -1.96 29.87
CA CYS A 93 9.66 -3.34 30.26
C CYS A 93 9.42 -4.30 29.07
N LYS A 94 8.90 -3.80 27.94
CA LYS A 94 8.63 -4.60 26.73
C LYS A 94 9.27 -4.01 25.49
N SER A 95 9.81 -4.87 24.63
CA SER A 95 10.28 -4.49 23.30
C SER A 95 9.10 -4.17 22.38
N GLY A 96 9.23 -3.15 21.54
CA GLY A 96 8.16 -2.72 20.66
C GLY A 96 8.35 -1.29 20.16
N SER A 97 7.40 -0.81 19.39
CA SER A 97 7.33 0.60 18.98
C SER A 97 6.13 1.24 19.64
N PHE A 98 6.38 2.29 20.42
CA PHE A 98 5.39 2.93 21.27
C PHE A 98 5.25 4.40 20.92
N HIS A 99 4.02 4.88 20.97
CA HIS A 99 3.65 6.26 20.72
C HIS A 99 3.51 7.01 22.04
N TYR A 100 3.86 8.29 22.02
CA TYR A 100 3.48 9.23 23.06
C TYR A 100 2.88 10.50 22.45
N PHE A 101 2.04 11.16 23.22
CA PHE A 101 1.59 12.52 22.96
C PHE A 101 1.41 13.28 24.26
N PHE A 102 1.32 14.60 24.19
CA PHE A 102 1.01 15.43 25.35
C PHE A 102 0.08 16.58 25.00
N THR A 103 -0.61 17.10 26.02
CA THR A 103 -1.56 18.21 25.93
C THR A 103 -1.20 19.30 26.95
N ILE A 104 -1.44 20.57 26.63
CA ILE A 104 -1.16 21.72 27.52
C ILE A 104 -2.43 22.39 28.06
N ASP A 105 -3.59 22.07 27.49
CA ASP A 105 -4.92 22.61 27.82
C ASP A 105 -5.66 21.78 28.89
N ARG A 106 -4.97 20.80 29.49
CA ARG A 106 -5.49 19.81 30.45
C ARG A 106 -6.46 18.78 29.87
N THR A 107 -6.70 18.75 28.56
CA THR A 107 -7.53 17.71 27.95
C THR A 107 -6.86 16.34 27.98
N THR A 108 -7.65 15.27 27.89
CA THR A 108 -7.19 13.90 27.63
C THR A 108 -7.35 13.51 26.15
N ILE A 109 -7.91 14.39 25.34
CA ILE A 109 -8.29 14.12 23.94
C ILE A 109 -7.04 14.19 23.06
N LYS A 110 -6.71 13.09 22.37
CA LYS A 110 -5.51 12.96 21.52
C LYS A 110 -5.51 13.93 20.33
N GLU A 111 -6.69 14.29 19.84
CA GLU A 111 -6.89 15.23 18.74
C GLU A 111 -6.44 16.65 19.11
N ASN A 112 -6.44 16.98 20.40
CA ASN A 112 -5.97 18.26 20.93
C ASN A 112 -4.50 18.23 21.38
N ARG A 113 -3.71 17.24 20.93
CA ARG A 113 -2.30 17.13 21.28
C ARG A 113 -1.51 18.37 20.87
N ASN A 114 -0.55 18.75 21.72
CA ASN A 114 0.38 19.85 21.48
C ASN A 114 1.80 19.36 21.16
N GLY A 115 1.98 18.04 21.07
CA GLY A 115 3.15 17.41 20.50
C GLY A 115 3.07 15.89 20.61
N GLN A 116 3.90 15.19 19.84
CA GLN A 116 3.92 13.74 19.77
C GLN A 116 5.25 13.17 19.27
N GLY A 117 5.42 11.86 19.44
CA GLY A 117 6.49 11.11 18.80
C GLY A 117 6.40 9.62 19.07
N TYR A 118 7.41 8.89 18.58
CA TYR A 118 7.60 7.47 18.87
C TYR A 118 8.92 7.23 19.59
N PHE A 119 8.95 6.15 20.38
CA PHE A 119 10.19 5.54 20.82
C PHE A 119 10.12 4.02 20.58
N HIS A 120 11.27 3.45 20.27
CA HIS A 120 11.44 2.04 20.01
C HIS A 120 12.23 1.40 21.14
N ILE A 121 11.66 0.40 21.80
CA ILE A 121 12.39 -0.44 22.75
C ILE A 121 12.85 -1.68 21.99
N GLU A 122 14.16 -1.83 21.87
CA GLU A 122 14.81 -2.91 21.13
C GLU A 122 14.56 -4.29 21.79
N PRO A 123 14.38 -5.36 21.00
CA PRO A 123 14.32 -6.71 21.53
C PRO A 123 15.69 -7.20 21.99
N TYR A 124 15.69 -8.05 23.02
CA TYR A 124 16.85 -8.85 23.39
C TYR A 124 16.85 -10.18 22.64
N LEU A 125 17.96 -10.46 21.96
CA LEU A 125 18.19 -11.73 21.28
C LEU A 125 18.95 -12.65 22.24
N ILE A 126 18.21 -13.36 23.09
CA ILE A 126 18.79 -14.21 24.15
C ILE A 126 19.02 -15.62 23.60
N TRP A 127 20.18 -16.20 23.89
CA TRP A 127 20.45 -17.59 23.56
C TRP A 127 19.60 -18.54 24.43
N PRO A 128 18.82 -19.46 23.84
CA PRO A 128 17.98 -20.41 24.57
C PRO A 128 18.77 -21.64 25.07
N ASP A 129 20.08 -21.50 25.25
CA ASP A 129 20.99 -22.53 25.80
C ASP A 129 21.07 -22.49 27.34
N GLY A 130 20.33 -21.57 27.97
CA GLY A 130 20.31 -21.37 29.42
C GLY A 130 21.48 -20.54 29.96
N SER A 131 22.38 -20.06 29.10
CA SER A 131 23.47 -19.15 29.51
C SER A 131 22.97 -17.78 29.97
N GLY A 132 21.79 -17.36 29.48
CA GLY A 132 21.26 -16.01 29.69
C GLY A 132 22.01 -14.94 28.90
N GLU A 133 22.95 -15.34 28.03
CA GLU A 133 23.74 -14.41 27.23
C GLU A 133 22.91 -13.80 26.10
N VAL A 134 23.11 -12.50 25.86
CA VAL A 134 22.42 -11.71 24.84
C VAL A 134 23.34 -11.53 23.63
N LEU A 135 22.82 -11.83 22.44
CA LEU A 135 23.44 -11.41 21.18
C LEU A 135 23.09 -9.93 20.94
N GLU A 136 24.07 -9.04 21.10
CA GLU A 136 23.93 -7.64 20.71
C GLU A 136 23.64 -7.55 19.20
N GLN A 137 22.78 -6.61 18.81
CA GLN A 137 22.31 -6.50 17.43
C GLN A 137 23.44 -6.16 16.46
N GLU A 138 24.44 -5.40 16.92
CA GLU A 138 25.65 -5.03 16.18
C GLU A 138 26.53 -6.25 15.84
N TYR A 139 26.34 -7.37 16.54
CA TYR A 139 27.10 -8.60 16.31
C TYR A 139 26.38 -9.61 15.42
N ILE A 140 25.21 -9.27 14.86
CA ILE A 140 24.50 -10.16 13.95
C ILE A 140 25.31 -10.32 12.64
N THR A 141 25.66 -11.56 12.33
CA THR A 141 26.21 -11.99 11.03
C THR A 141 25.21 -12.96 10.40
N CYS A 142 24.48 -12.47 9.39
CA CYS A 142 23.36 -13.19 8.79
C CYS A 142 23.70 -13.77 7.41
N GLN A 143 23.46 -15.07 7.21
CA GLN A 143 23.51 -15.70 5.89
C GLN A 143 22.10 -15.92 5.36
N SER A 144 21.81 -15.39 4.18
CA SER A 144 20.55 -15.65 3.48
C SER A 144 20.64 -16.92 2.64
N VAL A 145 19.64 -17.79 2.76
CA VAL A 145 19.53 -19.04 2.00
C VAL A 145 18.22 -19.07 1.22
N LEU A 146 18.30 -19.48 -0.05
CA LEU A 146 17.12 -19.77 -0.86
C LEU A 146 16.56 -21.12 -0.42
N SER A 147 15.53 -21.11 0.42
CA SER A 147 14.92 -22.30 1.02
C SER A 147 14.55 -23.36 -0.03
N LYS A 148 14.01 -22.93 -1.19
CA LYS A 148 13.69 -23.80 -2.33
C LYS A 148 14.89 -24.54 -2.93
N SER A 149 16.11 -24.10 -2.66
CA SER A 149 17.36 -24.68 -3.15
C SER A 149 18.07 -25.55 -2.10
N LEU A 150 17.54 -25.64 -0.87
CA LEU A 150 18.09 -26.50 0.18
C LEU A 150 17.68 -27.98 0.07
N GLY A 151 16.84 -28.34 -0.92
CA GLY A 151 16.42 -29.73 -1.12
C GLY A 151 15.47 -30.23 -0.03
N PRO A 152 15.38 -31.56 0.17
CA PRO A 152 14.59 -32.15 1.25
C PRO A 152 15.05 -31.68 2.63
N LEU A 153 14.12 -31.48 3.56
CA LEU A 153 14.36 -30.95 4.90
C LEU A 153 15.38 -31.78 5.70
N SER A 154 15.45 -33.09 5.44
CA SER A 154 16.43 -34.01 6.02
C SER A 154 17.88 -33.63 5.73
N GLU A 155 18.14 -32.91 4.63
CA GLU A 155 19.49 -32.48 4.22
C GLU A 155 19.81 -31.04 4.65
N TRP A 156 18.84 -30.30 5.20
CA TRP A 156 19.05 -28.89 5.52
C TRP A 156 20.13 -28.70 6.59
N SER A 157 20.16 -29.57 7.60
CA SER A 157 21.13 -29.49 8.69
C SER A 157 22.57 -29.45 8.17
N SER A 158 22.96 -30.39 7.31
CA SER A 158 24.33 -30.47 6.77
C SER A 158 24.66 -29.30 5.85
N ARG A 159 23.67 -28.79 5.09
CA ARG A 159 23.84 -27.64 4.21
C ARG A 159 24.01 -26.33 5.01
N ILE A 160 23.25 -26.18 6.09
CA ILE A 160 23.30 -25.00 6.98
C ILE A 160 24.55 -25.01 7.86
N GLU A 161 25.08 -26.19 8.19
CA GLU A 161 26.32 -26.33 8.98
C GLU A 161 27.52 -25.61 8.33
N VAL A 162 27.53 -25.46 7.01
CA VAL A 162 28.51 -24.61 6.31
C VAL A 162 28.47 -23.17 6.80
N GLY A 163 27.27 -22.61 7.01
CA GLY A 163 27.08 -21.28 7.57
C GLY A 163 27.62 -21.17 8.99
N ARG A 164 27.37 -22.19 9.82
CA ARG A 164 27.95 -22.29 11.17
C ARG A 164 29.48 -22.25 11.13
N HIS A 165 30.11 -23.10 10.33
CA HIS A 165 31.57 -23.16 10.23
C HIS A 165 32.19 -21.90 9.62
N SER A 166 31.40 -21.12 8.88
CA SER A 166 31.81 -19.83 8.34
C SER A 166 31.65 -18.67 9.35
N GLY A 167 31.14 -18.92 10.56
CA GLY A 167 31.01 -17.91 11.62
C GLY A 167 29.73 -17.09 11.59
N TYR A 168 28.71 -17.50 10.83
CA TYR A 168 27.39 -16.85 10.88
C TYR A 168 26.66 -17.24 12.16
N ASN A 169 26.02 -16.27 12.81
CA ASN A 169 25.18 -16.48 14.01
C ASN A 169 23.68 -16.28 13.74
N MET A 170 23.29 -16.03 12.49
CA MET A 170 21.91 -15.99 12.05
C MET A 170 21.74 -16.55 10.64
N ILE A 171 20.67 -17.31 10.39
CA ILE A 171 20.26 -17.73 9.06
C ILE A 171 18.94 -17.05 8.68
N HIS A 172 18.91 -16.42 7.52
CA HIS A 172 17.70 -15.90 6.90
C HIS A 172 17.18 -16.89 5.86
N PHE A 173 15.99 -17.43 6.08
CA PHE A 173 15.29 -18.26 5.14
C PHE A 173 14.37 -17.40 4.26
N THR A 174 14.48 -17.50 2.94
CA THR A 174 13.37 -17.07 2.07
C THR A 174 12.11 -17.88 2.40
N PRO A 175 10.89 -17.45 2.02
CA PRO A 175 9.66 -18.09 2.47
C PRO A 175 9.69 -19.61 2.32
N VAL A 176 9.35 -20.29 3.41
CA VAL A 176 9.35 -21.77 3.52
C VAL A 176 7.98 -22.37 3.19
N GLN A 177 6.98 -21.51 3.02
CA GLN A 177 5.61 -21.88 2.74
C GLN A 177 5.44 -22.45 1.32
N CYS A 178 4.30 -23.06 1.05
CA CYS A 178 3.92 -23.52 -0.29
C CYS A 178 4.06 -22.38 -1.31
N LEU A 179 4.77 -22.68 -2.40
CA LEU A 179 4.97 -21.75 -3.50
C LEU A 179 4.02 -22.07 -4.66
N SER A 180 3.86 -21.14 -5.57
CA SER A 180 3.12 -21.34 -6.82
C SER A 180 3.70 -22.50 -7.63
N ASN A 181 2.83 -23.36 -8.16
CA ASN A 181 3.25 -24.44 -9.05
C ASN A 181 3.64 -23.93 -10.44
N VAL A 182 3.23 -22.71 -10.79
CA VAL A 182 3.47 -22.11 -12.10
C VAL A 182 4.81 -21.38 -12.13
N SER A 183 5.02 -20.41 -11.23
CA SER A 183 6.25 -19.60 -11.22
C SER A 183 7.38 -20.23 -10.42
N ASN A 184 7.06 -20.99 -9.37
CA ASN A 184 8.01 -21.52 -8.38
C ASN A 184 8.96 -20.42 -7.81
N SER A 185 8.50 -19.17 -7.81
CA SER A 185 9.21 -18.04 -7.19
C SER A 185 9.12 -18.13 -5.67
N SER A 186 10.21 -17.84 -4.95
CA SER A 186 10.25 -17.90 -3.48
C SER A 186 9.26 -16.95 -2.81
N TYR A 187 8.81 -15.91 -3.51
CA TYR A 187 7.89 -14.89 -2.99
C TYR A 187 6.45 -15.08 -3.49
N SER A 188 6.23 -16.01 -4.42
CA SER A 188 4.89 -16.33 -4.92
C SER A 188 4.26 -17.43 -4.06
N VAL A 189 3.81 -17.05 -2.85
CA VAL A 189 3.27 -17.99 -1.85
C VAL A 189 1.81 -18.36 -2.18
N SER A 190 1.54 -19.67 -2.32
CA SER A 190 0.21 -20.21 -2.67
C SER A 190 -0.60 -20.64 -1.45
N ASP A 191 0.05 -20.95 -0.33
CA ASP A 191 -0.61 -21.23 0.95
C ASP A 191 0.33 -20.86 2.12
N HIS A 192 0.03 -19.75 2.79
CA HIS A 192 0.85 -19.22 3.90
C HIS A 192 0.86 -20.11 5.14
N HIS A 193 -0.08 -21.07 5.26
CA HIS A 193 -0.23 -21.92 6.44
C HIS A 193 0.42 -23.29 6.26
N LYS A 194 0.91 -23.63 5.08
CA LYS A 194 1.52 -24.93 4.79
C LYS A 194 2.97 -24.81 4.38
N LEU A 195 3.78 -25.73 4.87
CA LEU A 195 5.17 -25.87 4.46
C LEU A 195 5.24 -26.34 3.00
N ASN A 196 6.22 -25.86 2.24
CA ASN A 196 6.44 -26.29 0.88
C ASN A 196 6.65 -27.81 0.81
N THR A 197 5.78 -28.49 0.06
CA THR A 197 5.78 -29.96 -0.06
C THR A 197 7.06 -30.50 -0.69
N LYS A 198 7.79 -29.70 -1.48
CA LYS A 198 9.08 -30.07 -2.05
C LYS A 198 10.19 -30.29 -1.01
N PHE A 199 9.98 -29.84 0.22
CA PHE A 199 10.89 -30.12 1.33
C PHE A 199 10.69 -31.51 1.92
N GLU A 200 9.61 -32.22 1.57
CA GLU A 200 9.35 -33.58 2.06
C GLU A 200 9.42 -33.70 3.60
N GLY A 201 8.93 -32.67 4.30
CA GLY A 201 9.01 -32.59 5.76
C GLY A 201 7.84 -31.86 6.39
N THR A 202 7.88 -31.75 7.72
CA THR A 202 6.83 -31.11 8.52
C THR A 202 7.34 -29.92 9.33
N TYR A 203 6.41 -29.11 9.85
CA TYR A 203 6.77 -28.01 10.75
C TYR A 203 7.42 -28.50 12.05
N GLU A 204 7.09 -29.70 12.53
CA GLU A 204 7.74 -30.31 13.69
C GLU A 204 9.21 -30.63 13.40
N GLN A 205 9.52 -31.19 12.22
CA GLN A 205 10.90 -31.44 11.81
C GLN A 205 11.68 -30.14 11.62
N MET A 206 11.03 -29.12 11.03
CA MET A 206 11.63 -27.80 10.91
C MET A 206 11.90 -27.18 12.29
N LYS A 207 10.96 -27.32 13.23
CA LYS A 207 11.15 -26.89 14.61
C LYS A 207 12.35 -27.58 15.26
N ILE A 208 12.55 -28.88 15.03
CA ILE A 208 13.72 -29.61 15.54
C ILE A 208 15.03 -29.03 14.95
N LEU A 209 15.06 -28.72 13.65
CA LEU A 209 16.21 -28.08 13.01
C LEU A 209 16.50 -26.70 13.63
N ILE A 210 15.48 -25.85 13.77
CA ILE A 210 15.62 -24.51 14.36
C ILE A 210 16.04 -24.60 15.82
N ASP A 211 15.47 -25.52 16.61
CA ASP A 211 15.89 -25.77 17.99
C ASP A 211 17.35 -26.24 18.05
N THR A 212 17.79 -27.06 17.10
CA THR A 212 19.20 -27.51 16.99
C THR A 212 20.13 -26.35 16.69
N MET A 213 19.81 -25.56 15.67
CA MET A 213 20.56 -24.35 15.31
C MET A 213 20.67 -23.40 16.50
N THR A 214 19.55 -23.14 17.18
CA THR A 214 19.52 -22.13 18.24
C THR A 214 20.20 -22.61 19.52
N LYS A 215 19.94 -23.84 19.97
CA LYS A 215 20.42 -24.37 21.26
C LYS A 215 21.81 -25.00 21.20
N GLN A 216 22.16 -25.64 20.09
CA GLN A 216 23.44 -26.35 19.98
C GLN A 216 24.47 -25.56 19.16
N TRP A 217 24.01 -24.75 18.21
CA TRP A 217 24.91 -24.05 17.29
C TRP A 217 25.00 -22.55 17.56
N ARG A 218 24.14 -22.01 18.44
CA ARG A 218 24.04 -20.57 18.71
C ARG A 218 23.86 -19.79 17.41
N ILE A 219 22.90 -20.25 16.62
CA ILE A 219 22.47 -19.63 15.37
C ILE A 219 20.98 -19.34 15.47
N LEU A 220 20.62 -18.06 15.39
CA LEU A 220 19.23 -17.62 15.29
C LEU A 220 18.70 -17.80 13.86
N SER A 221 17.39 -17.69 13.69
CA SER A 221 16.77 -17.76 12.37
C SER A 221 15.71 -16.70 12.19
N ILE A 222 15.61 -16.16 10.97
CA ILE A 222 14.51 -15.30 10.52
C ILE A 222 13.96 -15.83 9.20
N THR A 223 12.72 -15.44 8.87
CA THR A 223 12.08 -15.77 7.60
C THR A 223 11.37 -14.54 7.04
N ASP A 224 11.37 -14.41 5.72
CA ASP A 224 10.57 -13.40 5.04
C ASP A 224 9.06 -13.65 5.25
N LEU A 225 8.31 -12.55 5.41
CA LEU A 225 6.85 -12.55 5.45
C LEU A 225 6.31 -11.73 4.26
N VAL A 226 5.51 -12.38 3.41
CA VAL A 226 4.96 -11.77 2.19
C VAL A 226 3.51 -11.36 2.43
N TYR A 227 3.30 -10.09 2.74
CA TYR A 227 1.98 -9.51 3.02
C TYR A 227 1.31 -8.85 1.81
N ASN A 228 2.11 -8.36 0.87
CA ASN A 228 1.62 -7.49 -0.20
C ASN A 228 0.97 -8.24 -1.36
N HIS A 229 1.24 -9.54 -1.52
CA HIS A 229 0.67 -10.36 -2.58
C HIS A 229 0.62 -11.84 -2.19
N VAL A 230 -0.20 -12.58 -2.93
CA VAL A 230 -0.25 -14.05 -2.90
C VAL A 230 -0.07 -14.57 -4.33
N ALA A 231 0.25 -15.86 -4.48
CA ALA A 231 0.32 -16.47 -5.79
C ALA A 231 -1.04 -16.43 -6.50
N ASN A 232 -1.02 -16.33 -7.83
CA ASN A 232 -2.22 -16.35 -8.66
C ASN A 232 -3.03 -17.67 -8.53
N ASP A 233 -2.36 -18.78 -8.19
CA ASP A 233 -2.96 -20.09 -7.93
C ASP A 233 -3.30 -20.33 -6.45
N CYS A 234 -3.27 -19.28 -5.61
CA CYS A 234 -3.67 -19.39 -4.20
C CYS A 234 -5.16 -19.73 -4.07
N ALA A 235 -5.48 -20.80 -3.34
CA ALA A 235 -6.85 -21.26 -3.13
C ALA A 235 -7.73 -20.19 -2.47
N LEU A 236 -7.16 -19.35 -1.60
CA LEU A 236 -7.86 -18.25 -0.94
C LEU A 236 -8.53 -17.32 -1.95
N LEU A 237 -7.89 -17.04 -3.10
CA LEU A 237 -8.45 -16.12 -4.10
C LEU A 237 -9.69 -16.67 -4.80
N ARG A 238 -9.88 -18.00 -4.80
CA ARG A 238 -11.07 -18.65 -5.35
C ARG A 238 -12.27 -18.46 -4.42
N ASP A 239 -12.05 -18.68 -3.13
CA ASP A 239 -13.11 -18.65 -2.12
C ASP A 239 -13.39 -17.22 -1.64
N HIS A 240 -12.38 -16.35 -1.66
CA HIS A 240 -12.39 -14.97 -1.19
C HIS A 240 -11.80 -13.98 -2.22
N PRO A 241 -12.43 -13.81 -3.40
CA PRO A 241 -11.94 -12.90 -4.43
C PRO A 241 -11.97 -11.42 -4.00
N GLU A 242 -12.71 -11.07 -2.94
CA GLU A 242 -12.72 -9.74 -2.32
C GLU A 242 -11.41 -9.37 -1.63
N ALA A 243 -10.54 -10.36 -1.33
CA ALA A 243 -9.22 -10.14 -0.75
C ALA A 243 -8.25 -9.46 -1.74
N ALA A 244 -8.55 -9.49 -3.04
CA ALA A 244 -7.79 -8.82 -4.08
C ALA A 244 -8.55 -7.63 -4.68
N TYR A 245 -7.86 -6.78 -5.42
CA TYR A 245 -8.50 -5.72 -6.21
C TYR A 245 -9.24 -6.35 -7.40
N ASN A 246 -10.56 -6.19 -7.46
CA ASN A 246 -11.42 -6.75 -8.49
C ASN A 246 -12.43 -5.72 -9.03
N LEU A 247 -13.22 -6.10 -10.03
CA LEU A 247 -14.16 -5.18 -10.70
C LEU A 247 -15.33 -4.70 -9.82
N ILE A 248 -15.54 -5.32 -8.65
CA ILE A 248 -16.60 -4.98 -7.69
C ILE A 248 -16.06 -4.00 -6.65
N ASN A 249 -14.98 -4.36 -5.93
CA ASN A 249 -14.40 -3.52 -4.87
C ASN A 249 -13.53 -2.38 -5.43
N SER A 250 -13.03 -2.51 -6.66
CA SER A 250 -12.10 -1.57 -7.31
C SER A 250 -12.60 -1.19 -8.70
N PRO A 251 -13.77 -0.55 -8.82
CA PRO A 251 -14.40 -0.28 -10.10
C PRO A 251 -13.57 0.60 -11.05
N HIS A 252 -12.66 1.42 -10.51
CA HIS A 252 -11.72 2.22 -11.29
C HIS A 252 -10.78 1.38 -12.18
N LEU A 253 -10.66 0.07 -11.92
CA LEU A 253 -9.88 -0.86 -12.73
C LEU A 253 -10.64 -1.40 -13.95
N LYS A 254 -11.95 -1.18 -14.08
CA LYS A 254 -12.74 -1.69 -15.24
C LYS A 254 -12.16 -1.28 -16.60
N PRO A 255 -11.78 -0.01 -16.84
CA PRO A 255 -11.16 0.37 -18.11
C PRO A 255 -9.79 -0.32 -18.31
N ALA A 256 -9.02 -0.50 -17.23
CA ALA A 256 -7.71 -1.13 -17.28
C ALA A 256 -7.79 -2.64 -17.59
N VAL A 257 -8.74 -3.36 -16.98
CA VAL A 257 -9.01 -4.77 -17.29
C VAL A 257 -9.39 -4.94 -18.76
N LEU A 258 -10.22 -4.04 -19.29
CA LEU A 258 -10.57 -4.08 -20.71
C LEU A 258 -9.35 -3.85 -21.62
N VAL A 259 -8.48 -2.89 -21.28
CA VAL A 259 -7.22 -2.67 -22.03
C VAL A 259 -6.32 -3.91 -21.97
N ASP A 260 -6.14 -4.52 -20.79
CA ASP A 260 -5.36 -5.75 -20.61
C ASP A 260 -5.92 -6.90 -21.46
N SER A 261 -7.25 -7.11 -21.42
CA SER A 261 -7.93 -8.11 -22.26
C SER A 261 -7.73 -7.86 -23.77
N ILE A 262 -7.76 -6.60 -24.22
CA ILE A 262 -7.50 -6.22 -25.62
C ILE A 262 -6.06 -6.57 -26.03
N LEU A 263 -5.07 -6.29 -25.18
CA LEU A 263 -3.65 -6.59 -25.45
C LEU A 263 -3.37 -8.09 -25.45
N MET A 264 -4.05 -8.84 -24.59
CA MET A 264 -4.02 -10.30 -24.59
C MET A 264 -4.63 -10.87 -25.88
N GLN A 265 -5.81 -10.37 -26.28
CA GLN A 265 -6.45 -10.75 -27.53
C GLN A 265 -5.57 -10.42 -28.75
N PHE A 266 -4.91 -9.27 -28.74
CA PHE A 266 -3.90 -8.92 -29.76
C PHE A 266 -2.78 -9.97 -29.86
N THR A 267 -2.24 -10.40 -28.72
CA THR A 267 -1.19 -11.44 -28.69
C THR A 267 -1.69 -12.74 -29.31
N ARG A 268 -2.92 -13.16 -28.95
CA ARG A 268 -3.57 -14.35 -29.51
C ARG A 268 -3.73 -14.22 -31.03
N ASP A 269 -4.32 -13.12 -31.49
CA ASP A 269 -4.61 -12.92 -32.91
C ASP A 269 -3.34 -12.84 -33.76
N ALA A 270 -2.26 -12.24 -33.23
CA ALA A 270 -0.95 -12.27 -33.86
C ALA A 270 -0.41 -13.71 -33.97
N SER A 271 -0.46 -14.47 -32.87
CA SER A 271 0.03 -15.86 -32.81
C SER A 271 -0.73 -16.83 -33.71
N GLU A 272 -2.00 -16.55 -34.00
CA GLU A 272 -2.86 -17.32 -34.91
C GLU A 272 -2.76 -16.84 -36.37
N GLY A 273 -1.92 -15.84 -36.66
CA GLY A 273 -1.71 -15.30 -38.00
C GLY A 273 -2.86 -14.44 -38.54
N LYS A 274 -3.85 -14.09 -37.70
CA LYS A 274 -5.00 -13.26 -38.10
C LYS A 274 -4.60 -11.84 -38.50
N LEU A 275 -3.47 -11.36 -37.99
CA LEU A 275 -2.97 -10.01 -38.23
C LEU A 275 -1.97 -9.91 -39.40
N LEU A 276 -1.73 -11.00 -40.14
CA LEU A 276 -0.83 -11.01 -41.29
C LEU A 276 -1.26 -10.03 -42.39
N SER A 277 -2.57 -9.89 -42.63
CA SER A 277 -3.12 -8.92 -43.59
C SER A 277 -2.86 -7.46 -43.19
N LYS A 278 -2.53 -7.21 -41.92
CA LYS A 278 -2.14 -5.92 -41.35
C LYS A 278 -0.62 -5.76 -41.28
N GLY A 279 0.16 -6.73 -41.77
CA GLY A 279 1.62 -6.73 -41.72
C GLY A 279 2.19 -7.05 -40.35
N ILE A 280 1.40 -7.65 -39.44
CA ILE A 280 1.83 -8.02 -38.08
C ILE A 280 1.88 -9.54 -37.97
N PRO A 281 3.06 -10.17 -38.12
CA PRO A 281 3.24 -11.61 -37.89
C PRO A 281 3.34 -11.93 -36.39
N ASP A 282 3.47 -13.21 -36.04
CA ASP A 282 3.82 -13.67 -34.69
C ASP A 282 5.31 -13.51 -34.38
N GLU A 283 6.18 -13.67 -35.38
CA GLU A 283 7.61 -13.35 -35.32
C GLU A 283 7.85 -11.83 -35.48
N ILE A 284 7.79 -11.11 -34.35
CA ILE A 284 7.96 -9.65 -34.35
C ILE A 284 9.41 -9.26 -34.63
N LYS A 285 9.59 -8.29 -35.53
CA LYS A 285 10.83 -7.56 -35.78
C LYS A 285 10.62 -6.11 -35.37
N GLU A 286 11.70 -5.39 -35.13
CA GLU A 286 11.63 -4.03 -34.58
C GLU A 286 10.79 -3.06 -35.45
N HIS A 287 10.84 -3.19 -36.78
CA HIS A 287 10.03 -2.35 -37.68
C HIS A 287 8.51 -2.64 -37.60
N HIS A 288 8.09 -3.81 -37.10
CA HIS A 288 6.67 -4.10 -36.87
C HIS A 288 6.09 -3.30 -35.69
N LEU A 289 6.91 -2.80 -34.76
CA LEU A 289 6.43 -2.11 -33.55
C LEU A 289 5.58 -0.86 -33.89
N GLN A 290 5.93 -0.14 -34.96
CA GLN A 290 5.14 1.02 -35.38
C GLN A 290 3.80 0.61 -36.02
N LEU A 291 3.75 -0.54 -36.71
CA LEU A 291 2.51 -1.10 -37.24
C LEU A 291 1.58 -1.51 -36.10
N ILE A 292 2.13 -2.16 -35.07
CA ILE A 292 1.38 -2.53 -33.86
C ILE A 292 0.82 -1.28 -33.17
N ARG A 293 1.62 -0.22 -33.02
CA ARG A 293 1.18 1.06 -32.46
C ARG A 293 -0.03 1.62 -33.21
N HIS A 294 0.08 1.68 -34.54
CA HIS A 294 -0.99 2.18 -35.40
C HIS A 294 -2.25 1.34 -35.29
N TYR A 295 -2.12 0.01 -35.39
CA TYR A 295 -3.22 -0.93 -35.30
C TYR A 295 -3.99 -0.80 -33.97
N LEU A 296 -3.27 -0.82 -32.84
CA LEU A 296 -3.90 -0.76 -31.52
C LEU A 296 -4.61 0.59 -31.28
N LEU A 297 -3.96 1.71 -31.59
CA LEU A 297 -4.50 3.04 -31.29
C LEU A 297 -5.61 3.48 -32.27
N ASN A 298 -5.47 3.19 -33.57
CA ASN A 298 -6.35 3.75 -34.59
C ASN A 298 -7.43 2.78 -35.06
N GLU A 299 -7.18 1.47 -34.97
CA GLU A 299 -8.16 0.47 -35.40
C GLU A 299 -8.86 -0.17 -34.22
N ILE A 300 -8.13 -0.59 -33.18
CA ILE A 300 -8.69 -1.44 -32.12
C ILE A 300 -9.33 -0.66 -30.98
N PHE A 301 -8.60 0.20 -30.26
CA PHE A 301 -9.17 0.91 -29.12
C PHE A 301 -10.44 1.73 -29.42
N PRO A 302 -10.59 2.37 -30.59
CA PRO A 302 -11.83 3.08 -30.93
C PRO A 302 -13.07 2.19 -30.92
N GLN A 303 -12.95 0.90 -31.25
CA GLN A 303 -14.09 -0.05 -31.27
C GLN A 303 -14.66 -0.33 -29.88
N TYR A 304 -13.86 -0.14 -28.83
CA TYR A 304 -14.25 -0.45 -27.46
C TYR A 304 -14.83 0.75 -26.70
N CYS A 305 -14.88 1.94 -27.31
CA CYS A 305 -15.46 3.15 -26.71
C CYS A 305 -15.00 3.43 -25.27
N LEU A 306 -13.68 3.34 -24.98
CA LEU A 306 -13.14 3.45 -23.62
C LEU A 306 -13.47 4.79 -22.94
N TRP A 307 -13.69 5.85 -23.71
CA TRP A 307 -14.09 7.17 -23.20
C TRP A 307 -15.41 7.14 -22.44
N GLU A 308 -16.32 6.20 -22.76
CA GLU A 308 -17.61 6.07 -22.09
C GLU A 308 -17.48 5.82 -20.59
N TYR A 309 -16.36 5.25 -20.11
CA TYR A 309 -16.11 5.08 -18.69
C TYR A 309 -15.83 6.41 -17.95
N TYR A 310 -15.45 7.46 -18.68
CA TYR A 310 -14.97 8.71 -18.10
C TYR A 310 -15.89 9.90 -18.39
N ILE A 311 -16.79 9.79 -19.37
CA ILE A 311 -17.72 10.86 -19.73
C ILE A 311 -19.10 10.65 -19.12
N CYS A 312 -19.86 11.74 -19.06
CA CYS A 312 -21.28 11.71 -18.68
C CYS A 312 -22.19 11.80 -19.91
N ASP A 313 -23.41 11.27 -19.79
CA ASP A 313 -24.49 11.55 -20.72
C ASP A 313 -25.02 12.97 -20.51
N THR A 314 -24.57 13.88 -21.36
CA THR A 314 -24.91 15.31 -21.28
C THR A 314 -26.42 15.55 -21.39
N ASN A 315 -27.11 14.87 -22.30
CA ASN A 315 -28.53 15.08 -22.52
C ASN A 315 -29.33 14.64 -21.29
N LYS A 316 -29.01 13.46 -20.76
CA LYS A 316 -29.68 12.94 -19.57
C LYS A 316 -29.46 13.81 -18.34
N LEU A 317 -28.24 14.29 -18.11
CA LEU A 317 -27.95 15.16 -16.96
C LEU A 317 -28.65 16.52 -17.08
N VAL A 318 -28.69 17.09 -18.28
CA VAL A 318 -29.39 18.36 -18.53
C VAL A 318 -30.91 18.19 -18.36
N GLU A 319 -31.49 17.06 -18.78
CA GLU A 319 -32.90 16.74 -18.54
C GLU A 319 -33.21 16.63 -17.04
N LEU A 320 -32.36 15.93 -16.28
CA LEU A 320 -32.49 15.83 -14.82
C LEU A 320 -32.37 17.20 -14.15
N PHE A 321 -31.46 18.03 -14.63
CA PHE A 321 -31.28 19.39 -14.13
C PHE A 321 -32.50 20.27 -14.44
N ASN A 322 -33.04 20.21 -15.66
CA ASN A 322 -34.26 20.92 -16.05
C ASN A 322 -35.44 20.53 -15.15
N LYS A 323 -35.65 19.23 -14.95
CA LYS A 323 -36.68 18.69 -14.04
C LYS A 323 -36.51 19.21 -12.61
N LYS A 324 -35.27 19.19 -12.10
CA LYS A 324 -34.93 19.71 -10.77
C LYS A 324 -35.27 21.19 -10.64
N LEU A 325 -34.86 22.02 -11.59
CA LEU A 325 -35.12 23.46 -11.55
C LEU A 325 -36.61 23.80 -11.71
N SER A 326 -37.34 23.01 -12.50
CA SER A 326 -38.79 23.20 -12.71
C SER A 326 -39.62 22.97 -11.44
N LEU A 327 -39.07 22.25 -10.45
CA LEU A 327 -39.68 22.06 -9.14
C LEU A 327 -39.39 23.22 -8.17
N LEU A 328 -38.51 24.16 -8.54
CA LEU A 328 -38.17 25.31 -7.72
C LEU A 328 -39.16 26.45 -7.99
N ASN A 329 -39.70 27.02 -6.91
CA ASN A 329 -40.71 28.09 -7.01
C ASN A 329 -40.11 29.46 -7.35
N ASN A 330 -38.84 29.71 -7.04
CA ASN A 330 -38.21 31.02 -7.20
C ASN A 330 -36.79 30.91 -7.75
N CYS A 331 -36.49 31.71 -8.77
CA CYS A 331 -35.14 31.89 -9.30
C CYS A 331 -34.40 32.99 -8.50
N PRO A 332 -33.19 32.73 -7.96
CA PRO A 332 -32.39 33.75 -7.25
C PRO A 332 -31.97 34.92 -8.14
N ASP A 333 -31.76 36.11 -7.58
CA ASP A 333 -31.30 37.27 -8.36
C ASP A 333 -29.83 37.16 -8.82
N LYS A 334 -29.00 36.40 -8.10
CA LYS A 334 -27.57 36.23 -8.35
C LYS A 334 -27.14 34.78 -8.07
N PRO A 335 -26.09 34.27 -8.73
CA PRO A 335 -25.55 32.96 -8.40
C PRO A 335 -24.93 32.98 -6.99
N LEU A 336 -24.99 31.85 -6.31
CA LEU A 336 -24.35 31.69 -5.00
C LEU A 336 -22.83 31.49 -5.15
N TYR A 337 -22.41 30.84 -6.23
CA TYR A 337 -21.01 30.65 -6.59
C TYR A 337 -20.74 31.10 -8.02
N TYR A 338 -19.65 31.83 -8.23
CA TYR A 338 -19.25 32.32 -9.56
C TYR A 338 -18.23 31.42 -10.25
N ASN A 339 -17.64 30.46 -9.54
CA ASN A 339 -16.59 29.60 -10.07
C ASN A 339 -17.16 28.29 -10.61
N GLU A 340 -17.32 28.21 -11.93
CA GLU A 340 -17.76 26.98 -12.62
C GLU A 340 -16.75 25.83 -12.54
N ASN A 341 -15.48 26.11 -12.19
CA ASN A 341 -14.46 25.06 -12.02
C ASN A 341 -14.71 24.14 -10.83
N LEU A 342 -15.65 24.51 -9.94
CA LEU A 342 -16.11 23.62 -8.87
C LEU A 342 -16.92 22.44 -9.40
N ILE A 343 -17.44 22.50 -10.63
CA ILE A 343 -18.12 21.38 -11.27
C ILE A 343 -17.09 20.43 -11.86
N GLU A 344 -17.00 19.24 -11.25
CA GLU A 344 -16.12 18.14 -11.66
C GLU A 344 -16.92 16.87 -11.97
N ILE A 345 -16.40 16.07 -12.90
CA ILE A 345 -16.98 14.76 -13.23
C ILE A 345 -16.61 13.75 -12.14
N ASN A 346 -17.64 13.11 -11.57
CA ASN A 346 -17.53 11.94 -10.72
C ASN A 346 -17.84 10.66 -11.53
N HIS A 347 -16.93 9.68 -11.48
CA HIS A 347 -17.02 8.44 -12.24
C HIS A 347 -17.86 7.36 -11.53
N GLY A 348 -18.18 7.53 -10.24
CA GLY A 348 -18.93 6.57 -9.44
C GLY A 348 -18.34 5.15 -9.51
N LYS A 349 -19.08 4.23 -10.12
CA LYS A 349 -18.66 2.82 -10.30
C LYS A 349 -17.99 2.54 -11.65
N TYR A 350 -17.53 3.57 -12.36
CA TYR A 350 -16.90 3.47 -13.69
C TYR A 350 -17.76 2.60 -14.62
N LEU A 351 -19.01 3.01 -14.81
CA LEU A 351 -19.92 2.39 -15.76
C LEU A 351 -20.02 3.28 -17.00
N ARG A 352 -20.16 2.67 -18.18
CA ARG A 352 -20.26 3.38 -19.46
C ARG A 352 -21.39 4.41 -19.45
N MET A 353 -21.07 5.64 -19.79
CA MET A 353 -21.98 6.79 -19.84
C MET A 353 -22.69 7.11 -18.51
N LYS A 354 -22.11 6.68 -17.37
CA LYS A 354 -22.70 6.90 -16.03
C LYS A 354 -21.90 7.85 -15.14
N SER A 355 -20.85 8.50 -15.65
CA SER A 355 -20.25 9.58 -14.90
C SER A 355 -21.27 10.72 -14.72
N PHE A 356 -21.17 11.48 -13.63
CA PHE A 356 -22.13 12.52 -13.28
C PHE A 356 -21.44 13.72 -12.64
N VAL A 357 -22.17 14.82 -12.46
CA VAL A 357 -21.72 16.02 -11.72
C VAL A 357 -22.70 16.31 -10.58
N ASP A 358 -22.28 17.11 -9.61
CA ASP A 358 -23.15 17.60 -8.54
C ASP A 358 -24.17 18.62 -9.10
N LEU A 359 -25.44 18.20 -9.19
CA LEU A 359 -26.52 19.03 -9.70
C LEU A 359 -26.99 20.10 -8.69
N ASP A 360 -26.76 19.90 -7.39
CA ASP A 360 -27.06 20.91 -6.36
C ASP A 360 -26.03 22.05 -6.42
N LEU A 361 -24.77 21.71 -6.68
CA LEU A 361 -23.73 22.70 -6.95
C LEU A 361 -23.97 23.40 -8.29
N ALA A 362 -24.39 22.66 -9.34
CA ALA A 362 -24.72 23.25 -10.62
C ALA A 362 -25.89 24.26 -10.52
N GLU A 363 -26.90 23.96 -9.70
CA GLU A 363 -27.99 24.90 -9.39
C GLU A 363 -27.44 26.21 -8.80
N LYS A 364 -26.59 26.10 -7.78
CA LYS A 364 -25.98 27.25 -7.08
C LYS A 364 -25.09 28.13 -7.97
N ILE A 365 -24.58 27.58 -9.08
CA ILE A 365 -23.72 28.29 -10.04
C ILE A 365 -24.53 28.86 -11.21
N TYR A 366 -25.43 28.06 -11.80
CA TYR A 366 -26.04 28.39 -13.10
C TYR A 366 -27.47 28.91 -13.00
N PHE A 367 -28.20 28.68 -11.89
CA PHE A 367 -29.60 29.08 -11.77
C PHE A 367 -29.76 30.42 -11.05
N PHE A 368 -29.87 31.50 -11.85
CA PHE A 368 -30.12 32.86 -11.39
C PHE A 368 -30.81 33.70 -12.49
N LYS A 369 -31.46 34.80 -12.09
CA LYS A 369 -32.12 35.74 -13.00
C LYS A 369 -31.10 36.46 -13.86
N ARG A 370 -31.35 36.48 -15.17
CA ARG A 370 -30.53 37.20 -16.15
C ARG A 370 -31.31 38.39 -16.69
N GLU A 371 -30.71 39.58 -16.70
CA GLU A 371 -31.39 40.85 -17.01
C GLU A 371 -32.06 40.88 -18.40
N TYR A 372 -31.53 40.10 -19.35
CA TYR A 372 -32.06 40.00 -20.72
C TYR A 372 -33.20 38.97 -20.89
N LEU A 373 -33.63 38.30 -19.81
CA LEU A 373 -34.67 37.27 -19.79
C LEU A 373 -35.77 37.61 -18.80
N SER A 374 -37.01 37.24 -19.09
CA SER A 374 -38.19 37.71 -18.33
C SER A 374 -39.03 36.59 -17.71
N THR A 375 -38.86 35.34 -18.12
CA THR A 375 -39.65 34.21 -17.61
C THR A 375 -38.80 33.17 -16.87
N ASN A 376 -39.42 32.44 -15.92
CA ASN A 376 -38.74 31.36 -15.21
C ASN A 376 -38.26 30.26 -16.15
N GLU A 377 -39.06 29.93 -17.17
CA GLU A 377 -38.69 28.97 -18.21
C GLU A 377 -37.42 29.42 -18.97
N GLN A 378 -37.31 30.70 -19.31
CA GLN A 378 -36.10 31.24 -19.95
C GLN A 378 -34.88 31.14 -19.04
N TRP A 379 -35.01 31.45 -17.74
CA TRP A 379 -33.90 31.30 -16.80
C TRP A 379 -33.46 29.84 -16.62
N ILE A 380 -34.42 28.90 -16.57
CA ILE A 380 -34.16 27.45 -16.54
C ILE A 380 -33.41 27.02 -17.80
N ASN A 381 -33.91 27.39 -18.99
CA ASN A 381 -33.27 27.03 -20.26
C ASN A 381 -31.84 27.54 -20.33
N ALA A 382 -31.61 28.80 -19.96
CA ALA A 382 -30.26 29.35 -19.98
C ALA A 382 -29.35 28.75 -18.88
N ALA A 383 -29.88 28.26 -17.76
CA ALA A 383 -29.11 27.48 -16.78
C ALA A 383 -28.75 26.08 -17.34
N CYS A 384 -29.69 25.42 -18.01
CA CYS A 384 -29.47 24.15 -18.70
C CYS A 384 -28.44 24.28 -19.82
N ASP A 385 -28.44 25.38 -20.58
CA ASP A 385 -27.46 25.64 -21.64
C ASP A 385 -26.05 25.85 -21.06
N ALA A 386 -25.94 26.59 -19.95
CA ALA A 386 -24.67 26.78 -19.25
C ALA A 386 -24.11 25.44 -18.73
N LEU A 387 -24.95 24.62 -18.08
CA LEU A 387 -24.56 23.28 -17.65
C LEU A 387 -24.15 22.40 -18.85
N ARG A 388 -24.92 22.43 -19.95
CA ARG A 388 -24.61 21.66 -21.17
C ARG A 388 -23.22 22.01 -21.70
N SER A 389 -22.91 23.29 -21.84
CA SER A 389 -21.59 23.77 -22.27
C SER A 389 -20.48 23.28 -21.35
N ARG A 390 -20.68 23.37 -20.04
CA ARG A 390 -19.70 22.85 -19.06
C ARG A 390 -19.51 21.35 -19.17
N LEU A 391 -20.58 20.57 -19.32
CA LEU A 391 -20.50 19.11 -19.47
C LEU A 391 -19.78 18.70 -20.76
N HIS A 392 -20.03 19.41 -21.88
CA HIS A 392 -19.28 19.17 -23.12
C HIS A 392 -17.78 19.46 -22.95
N PHE A 393 -17.44 20.57 -22.31
CA PHE A 393 -16.05 20.91 -21.99
C PHE A 393 -15.38 19.84 -21.12
N LEU A 394 -16.04 19.41 -20.03
CA LEU A 394 -15.52 18.38 -19.14
C LEU A 394 -15.36 17.03 -19.84
N ASN A 395 -16.34 16.62 -20.65
CA ASN A 395 -16.25 15.40 -21.45
C ASN A 395 -15.08 15.46 -22.44
N HIS A 396 -14.87 16.61 -23.09
CA HIS A 396 -13.75 16.82 -24.01
C HIS A 396 -12.40 16.62 -23.30
N ILE A 397 -12.20 17.26 -22.14
CA ILE A 397 -10.98 17.10 -21.34
C ILE A 397 -10.75 15.64 -20.95
N LYS A 398 -11.81 14.91 -20.55
CA LYS A 398 -11.68 13.48 -20.19
C LYS A 398 -11.28 12.63 -21.39
N CYS A 399 -11.81 12.92 -22.58
CA CYS A 399 -11.41 12.24 -23.82
C CYS A 399 -9.96 12.54 -24.20
N GLU A 400 -9.53 13.80 -24.14
CA GLU A 400 -8.13 14.17 -24.39
C GLU A 400 -7.19 13.47 -23.42
N LYS A 401 -7.53 13.48 -22.12
CA LYS A 401 -6.71 12.82 -21.12
C LYS A 401 -6.63 11.31 -21.31
N LEU A 402 -7.73 10.68 -21.72
CA LEU A 402 -7.74 9.26 -22.06
C LEU A 402 -6.83 8.98 -23.26
N ASN A 403 -6.88 9.80 -24.30
CA ASN A 403 -6.03 9.64 -25.48
C ASN A 403 -4.54 9.75 -25.12
N GLU A 404 -4.16 10.70 -24.26
CA GLU A 404 -2.79 10.76 -23.71
C GLU A 404 -2.41 9.48 -22.97
N ASN A 405 -3.30 8.98 -22.10
CA ASN A 405 -3.06 7.78 -21.31
C ASN A 405 -2.93 6.53 -22.19
N LEU A 406 -3.75 6.39 -23.24
CA LEU A 406 -3.67 5.27 -24.19
C LEU A 406 -2.38 5.32 -25.00
N ASN A 407 -1.94 6.50 -25.45
CA ASN A 407 -0.64 6.65 -26.11
C ASN A 407 0.49 6.20 -25.18
N ARG A 408 0.50 6.68 -23.92
CA ARG A 408 1.50 6.26 -22.93
C ARG A 408 1.46 4.77 -22.62
N ALA A 409 0.27 4.18 -22.55
CA ALA A 409 0.10 2.74 -22.33
C ALA A 409 0.78 1.96 -23.46
N ILE A 410 0.50 2.31 -24.71
CA ILE A 410 1.10 1.64 -25.87
C ILE A 410 2.61 1.88 -25.97
N ASP A 411 3.09 3.08 -25.68
CA ASP A 411 4.53 3.36 -25.69
C ASP A 411 5.26 2.48 -24.66
N ASN A 412 4.68 2.31 -23.46
CA ASN A 412 5.21 1.38 -22.44
C ASN A 412 5.10 -0.09 -22.88
N SER A 413 4.00 -0.50 -23.52
CA SER A 413 3.84 -1.84 -24.08
C SER A 413 4.91 -2.15 -25.13
N ILE A 414 5.18 -1.19 -26.03
CA ILE A 414 6.21 -1.31 -27.06
C ILE A 414 7.61 -1.35 -26.43
N ALA A 415 7.88 -0.53 -25.41
CA ALA A 415 9.16 -0.57 -24.69
C ALA A 415 9.37 -1.93 -24.01
N SER A 416 8.34 -2.48 -23.38
CA SER A 416 8.36 -3.84 -22.80
C SER A 416 8.61 -4.90 -23.87
N CYS A 417 7.90 -4.85 -25.00
CA CYS A 417 8.13 -5.76 -26.12
C CYS A 417 9.58 -5.64 -26.64
N ARG A 418 10.12 -4.43 -26.78
CA ARG A 418 11.52 -4.22 -27.20
C ARG A 418 12.52 -4.83 -26.22
N TYR A 419 12.29 -4.70 -24.91
CA TYR A 419 13.11 -5.37 -23.90
C TYR A 419 13.06 -6.89 -24.06
N HIS A 420 11.85 -7.47 -24.13
CA HIS A 420 11.67 -8.91 -24.16
C HIS A 420 12.16 -9.60 -25.44
N PHE A 421 12.07 -8.94 -26.59
CA PHE A 421 12.36 -9.55 -27.89
C PHE A 421 13.72 -9.13 -28.49
N PHE A 422 14.17 -7.89 -28.25
CA PHE A 422 15.30 -7.32 -29.01
C PHE A 422 16.50 -6.90 -28.15
N SER A 423 16.30 -6.56 -26.88
CA SER A 423 17.38 -6.02 -26.05
C SER A 423 18.43 -7.09 -25.72
N TYR A 424 19.70 -6.67 -25.68
CA TYR A 424 20.83 -7.61 -25.55
C TYR A 424 20.85 -8.33 -24.21
N ASP A 425 20.36 -7.66 -23.17
CA ASP A 425 20.21 -8.07 -21.77
C ASP A 425 18.81 -8.63 -21.46
N GLY A 426 17.91 -8.60 -22.44
CA GLY A 426 16.56 -9.13 -22.31
C GLY A 426 16.45 -10.65 -22.57
N PRO A 427 15.28 -11.25 -22.31
CA PRO A 427 15.01 -12.68 -22.54
C PRO A 427 15.13 -13.20 -23.98
N LYS A 428 15.07 -12.32 -24.99
CA LYS A 428 15.16 -12.66 -26.43
C LYS A 428 14.12 -13.67 -26.89
N TYR A 429 12.85 -13.40 -26.60
CA TYR A 429 11.74 -14.17 -27.12
C TYR A 429 11.71 -14.15 -28.65
N LYS A 430 11.29 -15.26 -29.26
CA LYS A 430 11.30 -15.42 -30.73
C LYS A 430 9.98 -15.08 -31.40
N LYS A 431 8.87 -15.40 -30.75
CA LYS A 431 7.52 -15.23 -31.29
C LYS A 431 6.53 -14.86 -30.20
N LEU A 432 5.46 -14.17 -30.56
CA LEU A 432 4.33 -13.90 -29.67
C LEU A 432 3.54 -15.19 -29.43
N CYS A 433 3.29 -15.51 -28.16
CA CYS A 433 2.51 -16.69 -27.79
C CYS A 433 1.97 -16.56 -26.36
N LEU A 434 0.69 -16.86 -26.15
CA LEU A 434 0.14 -17.01 -24.80
C LEU A 434 0.34 -18.45 -24.29
N PRO A 435 0.63 -18.65 -22.99
CA PRO A 435 0.94 -17.64 -21.97
C PRO A 435 2.43 -17.27 -21.91
N SER A 436 3.29 -17.91 -22.73
CA SER A 436 4.74 -17.95 -22.53
C SER A 436 5.50 -16.67 -22.90
N THR A 437 5.10 -16.01 -23.98
CA THR A 437 5.80 -14.85 -24.57
C THR A 437 4.78 -13.82 -25.06
N PRO A 438 3.98 -13.22 -24.16
CA PRO A 438 2.97 -12.26 -24.56
C PRO A 438 3.57 -10.94 -25.06
N PHE A 439 2.78 -10.15 -25.78
CA PHE A 439 3.18 -8.79 -26.18
C PHE A 439 3.48 -7.91 -24.95
N VAL A 440 2.68 -8.09 -23.90
CA VAL A 440 2.83 -7.46 -22.58
C VAL A 440 2.45 -8.49 -21.52
N GLY A 441 3.15 -8.50 -20.38
CA GLY A 441 2.78 -9.37 -19.27
C GLY A 441 1.36 -9.09 -18.75
N ASN A 442 0.68 -10.13 -18.25
CA ASN A 442 -0.69 -10.00 -17.77
C ASN A 442 -0.74 -9.11 -16.52
N TYR A 443 -1.55 -8.05 -16.55
CA TYR A 443 -1.75 -7.18 -15.38
C TYR A 443 -2.80 -7.74 -14.42
N PHE A 444 -3.74 -8.52 -14.94
CA PHE A 444 -4.81 -9.12 -14.16
C PHE A 444 -4.78 -10.66 -14.29
N TYR A 445 -5.23 -11.32 -13.23
CA TYR A 445 -5.46 -12.77 -13.25
C TYR A 445 -6.91 -13.06 -13.63
N TYR A 446 -7.12 -13.92 -14.61
CA TYR A 446 -8.42 -14.36 -15.09
C TYR A 446 -8.70 -15.77 -14.58
N PRO A 447 -9.73 -15.98 -13.74
CA PRO A 447 -10.09 -17.31 -13.25
C PRO A 447 -10.42 -18.28 -14.39
N ASN A 448 -10.28 -19.58 -14.13
CA ASN A 448 -10.68 -20.69 -15.03
C ASN A 448 -9.94 -20.80 -16.37
N GLY A 449 -8.86 -20.05 -16.58
CA GLY A 449 -8.16 -20.07 -17.86
C GLY A 449 -9.04 -19.58 -19.02
N GLU A 450 -10.05 -18.76 -18.71
CA GLU A 450 -10.78 -17.96 -19.70
C GLU A 450 -9.78 -16.98 -20.33
N PHE A 451 -9.13 -17.46 -21.38
CA PHE A 451 -8.23 -16.71 -22.24
C PHE A 451 -8.83 -16.59 -23.62
#